data_AF-A0A8T3N365-F1
#
_entry.id   AF-A0A8T3N365-F1
#
_cell.length_a   1.000
_cell.length_b   1.000
_cell.length_c   1.000
_cell.angle_alpha   90.00
_cell.angle_beta   90.00
_cell.angle_gamma   90.00
#
_symmetry.space_group_name_H-M   'P 1'
#
loop_
_entity.id
_entity.type
_entity.pdbx_description
1 polymer ?
#
loop_
_entity_poly.entity_id
_entity_poly.type
_entity_poly.pdbx_seq_one_letter_code
_entity_poly.pdbx_strand_id
1 'polypeptide(L)' 'MKAVMLAAGVGRRLGIDTPKCLLAFDGKTLLQRHLEILRSCGIDNLTLGVGHRAADIA' A
#
# COMPACT_ATOMS: atom_id res chain seq x y z
N MET A 1 0.03 -9.43 16.78
CA MET A 1 -1.04 -9.68 15.77
C MET A 1 -0.43 -9.61 14.38
N LYS A 2 -1.04 -10.24 13.36
CA LYS A 2 -0.58 -10.16 11.96
C LYS A 2 -1.66 -9.53 11.08
N ALA A 3 -1.26 -8.74 10.08
CA ALA A 3 -2.15 -8.19 9.06
C ALA A 3 -1.78 -8.70 7.67
N VAL A 4 -2.77 -8.74 6.78
CA VAL A 4 -2.58 -8.99 5.35
C VAL A 4 -3.17 -7.81 4.58
N MET A 5 -2.40 -7.26 3.65
CA MET A 5 -2.84 -6.16 2.78
C MET A 5 -2.69 -6.54 1.31
N LEU A 6 -3.71 -6.28 0.50
CA LEU A 6 -3.70 -6.54 -0.93
C LEU A 6 -3.37 -5.24 -1.70
N ALA A 7 -2.17 -5.18 -2.26
CA ALA A 7 -1.60 -4.04 -2.98
C ALA A 7 -1.27 -4.35 -4.45
N ALA A 8 -1.92 -5.35 -5.05
CA ALA A 8 -1.65 -5.82 -6.42
C ALA A 8 -2.33 -5.01 -7.55
N GLY A 9 -3.13 -3.99 -7.22
CA GLY A 9 -4.03 -3.34 -8.17
C GLY A 9 -3.38 -2.26 -9.04
N VAL A 10 -3.72 -2.28 -10.34
CA VAL A 10 -3.24 -1.34 -11.38
C VAL A 10 -3.73 0.11 -11.20
N GLY A 11 -4.92 0.31 -10.64
CA GLY A 11 -5.51 1.67 -10.51
C GLY A 11 -6.27 2.17 -11.76
N ARG A 12 -6.65 1.29 -12.69
CA ARG A 12 -7.29 1.63 -14.00
C ARG A 12 -8.44 2.65 -13.93
N ARG A 13 -9.32 2.59 -12.93
CA ARG A 13 -10.43 3.56 -12.77
C ARG A 13 -9.97 4.98 -12.46
N LEU A 14 -8.76 5.13 -11.93
CA LEU A 14 -8.13 6.42 -11.63
C LEU A 14 -7.31 6.95 -12.83
N GLY A 15 -7.23 6.21 -13.94
CA GLY A 15 -6.47 6.63 -15.12
C GLY A 15 -4.95 6.69 -14.91
N ILE A 16 -4.43 6.01 -13.88
CA ILE A 16 -3.00 5.95 -13.54
C ILE A 16 -2.41 4.60 -13.96
N ASP A 17 -1.10 4.58 -14.23
CA ASP A 17 -0.31 3.35 -14.44
C ASP A 17 0.59 3.01 -13.23
N THR A 18 0.57 3.83 -12.18
CA THR A 18 1.28 3.54 -10.92
C THR A 18 0.40 2.72 -9.98
N PRO A 19 0.97 1.80 -9.17
CA PRO A 19 0.23 1.10 -8.14
C PRO A 19 -0.56 2.06 -7.26
N LYS A 20 -1.87 1.82 -7.08
CA LYS A 20 -2.73 2.75 -6.33
C LYS A 20 -2.24 3.00 -4.90
N CYS A 21 -1.58 2.02 -4.28
CA CYS A 21 -1.05 2.14 -2.92
C CYS A 21 0.07 3.19 -2.82
N LEU A 22 0.72 3.55 -3.92
CA LEU A 22 1.77 4.57 -3.97
C LEU A 22 1.23 5.98 -4.25
N LEU A 23 -0.08 6.14 -4.48
CA LEU A 23 -0.66 7.47 -4.62
C LEU A 23 -0.40 8.32 -3.39
N ALA A 24 0.11 9.52 -3.63
CA ALA A 24 0.45 10.46 -2.59
C ALA A 24 -0.64 11.53 -2.44
N PHE A 25 -0.99 11.79 -1.19
CA PHE A 25 -1.82 12.91 -0.77
C PHE A 25 -1.05 13.58 0.35
N ASP A 26 -1.00 14.90 0.42
CA ASP A 26 -0.37 15.62 1.54
C ASP A 26 1.01 15.03 1.94
N GLY A 27 1.87 14.80 0.94
CA GLY A 27 3.24 14.29 1.13
C GLY A 27 3.40 12.82 1.55
N LYS A 28 2.32 12.06 1.79
CA LYS A 28 2.37 10.64 2.19
C LYS A 28 1.71 9.76 1.15
N THR A 29 2.19 8.52 0.98
CA THR A 29 1.47 7.53 0.14
C THR A 29 0.29 6.92 0.90
N LEU A 30 -0.63 6.28 0.18
CA LEU A 30 -1.65 5.44 0.82
C LEU A 30 -0.99 4.29 1.60
N LEU A 31 0.01 3.63 1.04
CA LEU A 31 0.75 2.55 1.71
C LEU A 31 1.33 3.01 3.04
N GLN A 32 2.05 4.15 3.04
CA GLN A 32 2.65 4.72 4.25
C GLN A 32 1.59 4.98 5.34
N ARG A 33 0.45 5.57 4.99
CA ARG A 33 -0.65 5.81 5.94
C ARG A 33 -1.14 4.52 6.59
N HIS A 34 -1.35 3.47 5.81
CA HIS A 34 -1.81 2.21 6.37
C HIS A 34 -0.76 1.57 7.27
N LEU A 35 0.53 1.66 6.92
CA LEU A 35 1.63 1.19 7.79
C LEU A 35 1.66 1.93 9.12
N GLU A 36 1.52 3.26 9.10
CA GLU A 36 1.45 4.09 10.31
C GLU A 36 0.24 3.72 11.18
N ILE A 37 -0.94 3.54 10.58
CA ILE A 37 -2.15 3.12 11.30
C ILE A 37 -1.98 1.73 11.92
N LEU A 38 -1.50 0.74 11.15
CA LEU A 38 -1.28 -0.62 11.65
C LEU A 38 -0.32 -0.64 12.85
N ARG A 39 0.78 0.11 12.76
CA ARG A 39 1.73 0.28 13.88
C ARG A 39 1.08 0.93 15.09
N SER A 40 0.26 1.97 14.89
CA SER A 40 -0.47 2.62 16.00
C SER A 40 -1.46 1.68 16.71
N CYS A 41 -1.91 0.62 16.02
CA CYS A 41 -2.73 -0.46 16.58
C CYS A 41 -1.91 -1.63 17.18
N GLY A 42 -0.57 -1.54 17.23
CA GLY A 42 0.30 -2.61 17.72
C GLY A 42 0.45 -3.80 16.74
N ILE A 43 0.28 -3.56 15.44
CA ILE A 43 0.44 -4.57 14.38
C ILE A 43 1.73 -4.33 13.62
N ASP A 44 2.79 -5.03 14.00
CA ASP A 44 4.12 -4.90 13.39
C ASP A 44 4.42 -5.96 12.34
N ASN A 45 3.58 -6.98 12.21
CA ASN A 45 3.76 -8.07 11.25
C ASN A 45 2.73 -7.94 10.12
N LEU A 46 3.19 -7.47 8.96
CA LEU A 46 2.37 -7.30 7.75
C LEU A 46 2.88 -8.20 6.64
N THR A 47 1.97 -8.97 6.03
CA THR A 47 2.18 -9.62 4.74
C THR A 47 1.50 -8.81 3.64
N LEU A 48 2.26 -8.39 2.63
CA LEU A 48 1.76 -7.58 1.52
C LEU A 48 1.62 -8.45 0.26
N GLY A 49 0.40 -8.59 -0.25
CA GLY A 49 0.14 -9.19 -1.55
C GLY A 49 0.36 -8.17 -2.66
N VAL A 50 1.49 -8.25 -3.34
CA VAL A 50 1.88 -7.35 -4.44
C VAL A 50 1.54 -7.93 -5.82
N GLY A 51 1.55 -7.09 -6.86
CA GLY A 51 1.16 -7.47 -8.22
C GLY A 51 1.66 -6.48 -9.26
N HIS A 52 0.76 -5.66 -9.83
CA HIS A 52 1.13 -4.64 -10.82
C HIS A 52 2.31 -3.80 -10.32
N ARG A 53 3.38 -3.73 -11.12
CA ARG A 53 4.62 -2.99 -10.82
C ARG A 53 5.12 -3.23 -9.38
N ALA A 54 5.15 -4.49 -8.93
CA ALA A 54 5.60 -4.86 -7.59
C ALA A 54 6.99 -4.32 -7.23
N ALA A 55 7.88 -4.14 -8.22
CA ALA A 55 9.20 -3.55 -8.02
C ALA A 55 9.17 -2.12 -7.46
N ASP A 56 8.10 -1.36 -7.68
CA ASP A 56 7.95 0.01 -7.18
C ASP A 56 7.50 0.06 -5.70
N ILE A 57 7.06 -1.08 -5.16
CA ILE A 57 6.53 -1.22 -3.79
C ILE A 57 7.61 -1.78 -2.84
N ALA A 58 8.69 -2.33 -3.39
CA ALA A 58 9.77 -3.01 -2.67
C ALA A 58 10.72 -2.05 -1.95
#